data_AF-A0ABD2XYL4-F1
#
_entry.id   AF-A0ABD2XYL4-F1
#
_cell.length_a   1.000
_cell.length_b   1.000
_cell.length_c   1.000
_cell.angle_alpha   90.00
_cell.angle_beta   90.00
_cell.angle_gamma   90.00
#
_symmetry.space_group_name_H-M   'P 1'
#
loop_
_entity.id
_entity.type
_entity.pdbx_description
1 polymer ?
#
loop_
_entity_poly.entity_id
_entity_poly.type
_entity_poly.pdbx_seq_one_letter_code
_entity_poly.pdbx_strand_id
1 'polypeptide(L)'
;MKVDVVNIEKECDICQRNKLENTPYLTLLQPLPIPSQAWSLISMNFIETLPLSKGYDTILVVIDRLNKFCQFLPLFHPFTSKDVAKVFLDNVFKLHGLPDSIVFDREVIC
;
A
#
# COMPACT_ATOMS: atom_id res chain seq x y z
N MET A 1 -38.09 25.23 -13.53
CA MET A 1 -36.76 25.57 -14.09
C MET A 1 -35.60 24.90 -13.36
N LYS A 2 -35.27 25.24 -12.09
CA LYS A 2 -34.12 24.59 -11.41
C LYS A 2 -34.30 23.08 -11.19
N VAL A 3 -35.51 22.64 -10.87
CA VAL A 3 -35.84 21.22 -10.65
C VAL A 3 -35.70 20.41 -11.94
N ASP A 4 -36.14 20.97 -13.06
CA ASP A 4 -36.10 20.30 -14.38
C ASP A 4 -34.65 20.09 -14.84
N VAL A 5 -33.78 21.07 -14.60
CA VAL A 5 -32.34 20.97 -14.89
C VAL A 5 -31.67 19.85 -14.08
N VAL A 6 -32.03 19.70 -12.80
CA VAL A 6 -31.52 18.61 -11.95
C VAL A 6 -31.99 17.24 -12.44
N ASN A 7 -33.24 17.13 -12.90
CA ASN A 7 -33.77 15.88 -13.42
C ASN A 7 -33.09 15.48 -14.73
N ILE A 8 -32.90 16.43 -15.65
CA ILE A 8 -32.16 16.20 -16.91
C ILE A 8 -30.71 15.79 -16.62
N GLU A 9 -30.06 16.40 -15.63
CA GLU A 9 -28.69 16.04 -15.25
C GLU A 9 -28.59 14.61 -14.70
N LYS A 10 -29.58 14.17 -13.90
CA LYS A 10 -29.66 12.81 -13.35
C LYS A 10 -29.93 11.75 -14.41
N GLU A 11 -30.72 12.08 -15.42
CA GLU A 11 -31.09 11.15 -16.51
C GLU A 11 -30.03 11.10 -17.63
N CYS A 12 -29.13 12.07 -17.70
CA CYS A 12 -28.08 12.12 -18.71
C CYS A 12 -26.86 11.25 -18.34
N ASP A 13 -26.69 10.12 -19.02
CA ASP A 13 -25.56 9.19 -18.84
C ASP A 13 -24.19 9.85 -19.04
N ILE A 14 -24.05 10.73 -20.03
CA ILE A 14 -22.79 11.46 -20.29
C ILE A 14 -22.46 12.39 -19.12
N CYS A 15 -23.46 13.04 -18.53
CA CYS A 15 -23.26 13.90 -17.37
C CYS A 15 -22.91 13.08 -16.13
N GLN A 16 -23.60 11.96 -15.86
CA GLN A 16 -23.33 11.12 -14.69
C GLN A 16 -21.94 10.48 -14.72
N ARG A 17 -21.43 10.09 -15.91
CA ARG A 17 -20.08 9.49 -16.03
C ARG A 17 -18.94 10.51 -15.90
N ASN A 18 -19.14 11.72 -16.39
CA ASN A 18 -18.07 12.73 -16.47
C ASN A 18 -18.11 13.75 -15.32
N LYS A 19 -19.25 13.89 -14.64
CA LYS A 19 -19.37 14.77 -13.49
C LYS A 19 -18.62 14.16 -12.32
N LEU A 20 -17.57 14.85 -11.88
CA LEU A 20 -16.89 14.50 -10.65
C LEU A 20 -17.86 14.72 -9.48
N GLU A 21 -18.08 13.69 -8.67
CA GLU A 21 -18.76 13.84 -7.41
C GLU A 21 -17.90 14.69 -6.48
N ASN A 22 -18.41 15.87 -6.11
CA ASN A 22 -17.76 16.78 -5.17
C ASN A 22 -18.29 16.55 -3.75
N THR A 23 -18.45 15.28 -3.39
CA THR A 23 -18.94 14.85 -2.08
C THR A 23 -17.73 14.42 -1.24
N PRO A 24 -17.60 14.84 0.02
CA PRO A 24 -16.58 14.30 0.90
C PRO A 24 -16.78 12.78 1.01
N TYR A 25 -15.69 12.05 1.28
CA TYR A 25 -15.75 10.62 1.56
C TYR A 25 -16.88 10.32 2.55
N LEU A 26 -17.82 9.46 2.12
CA LEU A 26 -19.06 9.17 2.84
C LEU A 26 -18.83 8.49 4.19
N THR A 27 -17.63 7.94 4.41
CA THR A 27 -17.28 7.16 5.60
C THR A 27 -15.88 7.54 6.10
N LEU A 28 -15.71 7.52 7.42
CA LEU A 28 -14.39 7.63 8.04
C LEU A 28 -13.51 6.44 7.62
N LEU A 29 -12.22 6.71 7.38
CA LEU A 29 -11.24 5.65 7.16
C LEU A 29 -11.19 4.76 8.40
N GLN A 30 -11.33 3.45 8.21
CA GLN A 30 -11.21 2.49 9.29
C GLN A 30 -9.72 2.22 9.57
N PRO A 31 -9.19 2.63 10.74
CA PRO A 31 -7.80 2.33 11.08
C PRO A 31 -7.65 0.84 11.40
N LEU A 32 -6.50 0.30 11.02
CA LEU A 32 -6.11 -1.06 11.42
C LEU A 32 -5.86 -1.13 12.93
N PRO A 33 -6.19 -2.25 13.59
CA PRO A 33 -6.00 -2.40 15.03
C PRO A 33 -4.55 -2.18 15.42
N ILE A 34 -4.34 -1.66 16.63
CA ILE A 34 -2.99 -1.46 17.18
C ILE A 34 -2.51 -2.82 17.72
N PRO A 35 -1.36 -3.33 17.25
CA PRO A 35 -0.81 -4.58 17.77
C PRO A 35 -0.35 -4.45 19.22
N SER A 36 -0.44 -5.53 20.00
CA SER A 36 0.04 -5.59 21.38
C SER A 36 1.49 -6.08 21.51
N GLN A 37 2.03 -6.69 20.46
CA GLN A 37 3.37 -7.28 20.42
C GLN A 37 4.16 -6.69 19.25
N ALA A 38 5.45 -6.43 19.47
CA ALA A 38 6.33 -5.96 18.41
C ALA A 38 6.47 -7.05 17.34
N TRP A 39 6.47 -6.66 16.07
CA TRP A 39 6.60 -7.55 14.91
C TRP A 39 5.42 -8.51 14.67
N SER A 40 4.33 -8.42 15.44
CA SER A 40 3.14 -9.24 15.17
C SER A 40 2.34 -8.73 13.98
N LEU A 41 2.37 -7.42 13.73
CA LEU A 41 1.68 -6.81 12.61
C LEU A 41 2.60 -5.82 11.92
N ILE A 42 2.97 -6.15 10.69
CA ILE A 42 3.92 -5.38 9.89
C ILE A 42 3.26 -4.79 8.66
N SER A 43 3.80 -3.67 8.19
CA SER A 43 3.49 -3.11 6.88
C SER A 43 4.69 -3.18 5.96
N MET A 44 4.47 -3.58 4.72
CA MET A 44 5.46 -3.68 3.67
C MET A 44 5.12 -2.71 2.55
N ASN A 45 6.12 -1.99 2.05
CA ASN A 45 6.00 -1.05 0.94
C ASN A 45 7.28 -1.02 0.10
N PHE A 46 7.24 -0.40 -1.08
CA PHE A 46 8.41 -0.21 -1.94
C PHE A 46 8.66 1.26 -2.21
N ILE A 47 9.94 1.58 -2.32
CA ILE A 47 10.41 2.82 -2.91
C ILE A 47 11.09 2.41 -4.21
N GLU A 48 10.42 2.63 -5.32
CA GLU A 48 10.86 2.21 -6.65
C GLU A 48 11.41 3.38 -7.47
N THR A 49 11.95 3.08 -8.64
CA THR A 49 12.44 4.08 -9.61
C THR A 49 13.52 4.99 -9.02
N LEU A 50 14.39 4.43 -8.17
CA LEU A 50 15.54 5.15 -7.63
C LEU A 50 16.71 5.12 -8.62
N PRO A 51 17.60 6.12 -8.58
CA PRO A 51 18.88 6.03 -9.28
C PRO A 51 19.64 4.79 -8.84
N LEU A 52 20.22 4.06 -9.80
CA LEU A 52 20.98 2.85 -9.52
C LEU A 52 22.12 3.12 -8.53
N SER A 53 22.10 2.40 -7.42
CA SER A 53 23.14 2.42 -6.41
C SER A 53 23.62 1.01 -6.14
N LYS A 54 24.88 0.72 -6.45
CA LYS A 54 25.48 -0.62 -6.34
C LYS A 54 24.67 -1.72 -7.04
N GLY A 55 23.97 -1.37 -8.13
CA GLY A 55 23.15 -2.32 -8.90
C GLY A 55 21.74 -2.54 -8.37
N TYR A 56 21.25 -1.71 -7.44
CA TYR A 56 19.88 -1.75 -6.93
C TYR A 56 19.17 -0.43 -7.22
N ASP A 57 17.88 -0.50 -7.55
CA ASP A 57 17.03 0.65 -7.92
C ASP A 57 15.72 0.68 -7.12
N THR A 58 15.50 -0.30 -6.25
CA THR A 58 14.28 -0.43 -5.45
C THR A 58 14.64 -0.71 -3.99
N ILE A 59 13.85 -0.20 -3.06
CA ILE A 59 13.98 -0.50 -1.63
C ILE A 59 12.66 -1.09 -1.13
N LEU A 60 12.71 -2.33 -0.63
CA LEU A 60 11.64 -2.91 0.18
C LEU A 60 11.73 -2.34 1.59
N VAL A 61 10.65 -1.72 2.03
CA VAL A 61 10.49 -1.13 3.35
C VAL A 61 9.58 -2.01 4.18
N VAL A 62 10.10 -2.57 5.27
CA VAL A 62 9.31 -3.35 6.23
C VAL A 62 9.25 -2.60 7.54
N ILE A 63 8.05 -2.30 8.04
CA ILE A 63 7.83 -1.47 9.23
C ILE A 63 7.00 -2.25 10.24
N ASP A 64 7.45 -2.31 11.49
CA ASP A 64 6.63 -2.77 12.61
C ASP A 64 5.57 -1.72 12.96
N ARG A 65 4.30 -2.14 13.01
CA ARG A 65 3.22 -1.19 13.28
C ARG A 65 3.17 -0.71 14.73
N LEU A 66 3.74 -1.46 15.68
CA LEU A 66 3.77 -1.07 17.09
C LEU A 66 4.81 0.02 17.36
N ASN A 67 6.09 -0.29 17.16
CA ASN A 67 7.20 0.59 17.57
C ASN A 67 7.74 1.47 16.43
N LYS A 68 7.23 1.33 15.20
CA LYS A 68 7.68 2.03 13.99
C LYS A 68 9.13 1.76 13.59
N PHE A 69 9.74 0.70 14.12
CA PHE A 69 11.03 0.23 13.66
C PHE A 69 10.91 -0.23 12.21
N CYS A 70 11.89 0.14 11.39
CA CYS A 70 11.89 -0.14 9.96
C CYS A 70 13.17 -0.84 9.52
N GLN A 71 13.03 -1.74 8.55
CA GLN A 71 14.13 -2.35 7.82
C GLN A 71 14.01 -1.99 6.35
N PHE A 72 15.13 -1.53 5.79
CA PHE A 72 15.26 -1.15 4.38
C PHE A 72 16.11 -2.19 3.68
N LEU A 73 15.54 -2.86 2.68
CA LEU A 73 16.17 -3.96 1.99
C LEU A 73 16.29 -3.64 0.50
N PRO A 74 17.50 -3.66 -0.08
CA PRO A 74 17.68 -3.32 -1.48
C PRO A 74 17.13 -4.43 -2.40
N LEU A 75 16.49 -4.03 -3.49
CA LEU A 75 15.97 -4.87 -4.57
C LEU A 75 16.35 -4.28 -5.93
N PHE A 76 16.43 -5.14 -6.94
CA PHE A 76 16.75 -4.76 -8.31
C PHE A 76 15.56 -5.11 -9.20
N HIS A 77 15.06 -4.15 -9.95
CA HIS A 77 13.96 -4.35 -10.89
C HIS A 77 14.45 -5.00 -12.20
N PRO A 78 13.72 -5.97 -12.77
CA PRO A 78 12.48 -6.56 -12.26
C PRO A 78 12.73 -7.59 -11.17
N PHE A 79 11.93 -7.53 -10.11
CA PHE A 79 11.86 -8.55 -9.06
C PHE A 79 10.50 -9.23 -9.09
N THR A 80 10.45 -10.47 -8.64
CA THR A 80 9.21 -11.24 -8.50
C THR A 80 8.79 -11.32 -7.03
N SER A 81 7.56 -11.77 -6.76
CA SER A 81 7.11 -12.03 -5.39
C SER A 81 7.99 -13.06 -4.67
N LYS A 82 8.61 -13.99 -5.41
CA LYS A 82 9.55 -14.97 -4.84
C LYS A 82 10.85 -14.32 -4.37
N ASP A 83 11.35 -13.33 -5.12
CA ASP A 83 12.54 -12.58 -4.74
C ASP A 83 12.27 -11.76 -3.48
N VAL A 84 11.12 -11.08 -3.43
CA VAL A 84 10.66 -10.33 -2.24
C VAL A 84 10.54 -11.27 -1.03
N ALA A 85 9.89 -12.43 -1.19
CA ALA A 85 9.74 -13.41 -0.12
C ALA A 85 11.09 -13.92 0.39
N LYS A 86 12.04 -14.17 -0.51
CA LYS A 86 13.39 -14.59 -0.12
C LYS A 86 14.10 -13.51 0.69
N VAL A 87 14.09 -12.26 0.20
CA VAL A 87 14.70 -11.13 0.90
C VAL A 87 14.05 -10.90 2.27
N PHE A 88 12.73 -11.05 2.37
CA PHE A 88 12.00 -10.97 3.63
C PHE A 88 12.41 -12.08 4.61
N LEU A 89 12.49 -13.33 4.14
CA LEU A 89 12.87 -14.47 4.98
C LEU A 89 14.30 -14.34 5.51
N ASP A 90 15.24 -13.98 4.63
CA ASP A 90 16.67 -13.92 4.94
C ASP A 90 17.01 -12.79 5.92
N ASN A 91 16.28 -11.67 5.86
CA ASN A 91 16.63 -10.44 6.59
C ASN A 91 15.66 -10.07 7.71
N VAL A 92 14.35 -10.33 7.57
CA VAL A 92 13.34 -9.91 8.54
C VAL A 92 12.90 -11.10 9.40
N PHE A 93 12.41 -12.16 8.77
CA PHE A 93 11.88 -13.34 9.46
C PHE A 93 12.94 -13.99 10.35
N LYS A 94 14.18 -14.09 9.87
CA LYS A 94 15.32 -14.62 10.63
C LYS A 94 15.53 -13.91 11.98
N LEU A 95 15.22 -12.61 12.05
CA LEU A 95 15.46 -11.79 13.24
C LEU A 95 14.25 -11.74 14.19
N HIS A 96 13.04 -11.67 13.63
CA HIS A 96 11.83 -11.35 14.40
C HIS A 96 10.78 -12.48 14.41
N GLY A 97 10.96 -13.51 13.60
CA GLY A 97 10.03 -14.62 13.46
C GLY A 97 8.86 -14.31 12.51
N LEU A 98 7.79 -15.11 12.64
CA LEU A 98 6.60 -15.01 11.82
C LEU A 98 5.67 -13.92 12.37
N PRO A 99 5.29 -12.89 11.58
CA PRO A 99 4.23 -11.97 11.97
C PRO A 99 2.85 -12.65 11.87
N ASP A 100 1.91 -12.24 12.71
CA ASP A 100 0.50 -12.66 12.62
C ASP A 100 -0.18 -12.11 11.37
N SER A 101 0.23 -10.91 10.93
CA SER A 101 -0.36 -10.24 9.78
C SER A 101 0.60 -9.29 9.07
N ILE A 102 0.42 -9.21 7.75
CA ILE A 102 1.21 -8.38 6.85
C ILE A 102 0.25 -7.52 6.05
N VAL A 103 0.46 -6.20 6.08
CA VAL A 103 -0.25 -5.24 5.24
C VAL A 103 0.67 -4.84 4.10
N PHE A 104 0.17 -4.92 2.88
CA PHE A 104 0.96 -4.78 1.67
C PHE A 104 0.16 -4.03 0.61
N ASP A 105 0.82 -3.14 -0.13
CA ASP A 105 0.19 -2.38 -1.21
C ASP A 105 0.13 -3.18 -2.51
N ARG A 106 -1.05 -3.31 -3.12
CA ARG A 106 -1.32 -4.27 -4.20
C ARG A 106 -0.70 -3.89 -5.55
N GLU A 107 -0.27 -2.65 -5.73
CA GLU A 107 0.15 -2.15 -7.05
C GLU A 107 1.53 -2.66 -7.49
N VAL A 108 2.38 -3.08 -6.55
CA VAL A 108 3.81 -3.30 -6.83
C VAL A 108 4.17 -4.75 -7.17
N ILE A 109 3.42 -5.75 -6.68
CA ILE A 109 3.70 -7.16 -6.96
C ILE A 109 2.67 -7.68 -7.98
N CYS A 110 3.03 -7.65 -9.25
CA CYS A 110 2.36 -8.36 -10.35
C CYS A 110 3.34 -9.30 -11.06
#